data_AF-A0AAY4B016-F1
#
_entry.id   AF-A0AAY4B016-F1
#
_cell.length_a   1.000
_cell.length_b   1.000
_cell.length_c   1.000
_cell.angle_alpha   90.00
_cell.angle_beta   90.00
_cell.angle_gamma   90.00
#
_symmetry.space_group_name_H-M   'P 1'
#
loop_
_entity.id
_entity.type
_entity.pdbx_description
1 polymer ?
#
loop_
_entity_poly.entity_id
_entity_poly.type
_entity_poly.pdbx_seq_one_letter_code
_entity_poly.pdbx_strand_id
1 'polypeptide(L)'
;MGQCVTKCKNPTSSLGSKSGDKEAGKSHSKKGGGGHKEEACPKSPVDLVYNGTKTPEVSVETTTAPPLQLGEKEDLERDGLSLRGIEDMFQLYKDKQEDAILEEGMERFCEDLRVDPAEFKVLVLAWKFQAATMCKFTRKEFVDGCRAIQADSIDGICSRFPVLLEEARGEESFKDLYRFTFQFGLDVEEGQRSLQRAIAVALWRLVFTQDMPPVLERWLDFLTENPCGVRGISRDTWNMFLNFTQSIGPDLSNYSEDEAWPSLFDSFVEWEMERRRREQEQSRGGGLDEGESLPPPVTDSSEGGGAHGWTAH
;
A
#
# COMPACT_ATOMS: atom_id res chain seq x y z
N MET A 1 14.82 22.87 -11.99
CA MET A 1 13.78 22.68 -13.02
C MET A 1 12.67 21.88 -12.37
N GLY A 2 11.45 22.41 -12.29
CA GLY A 2 10.34 21.76 -11.58
C GLY A 2 9.12 21.62 -12.47
N GLN A 3 8.41 20.51 -12.31
CA GLN A 3 7.04 20.25 -12.79
C GLN A 3 6.38 19.46 -11.64
N CYS A 4 5.44 20.05 -10.89
CA CYS A 4 4.02 20.23 -11.25
C CYS A 4 3.26 18.91 -11.34
N VAL A 5 2.72 18.46 -10.19
CA VAL A 5 1.63 17.47 -10.14
C VAL A 5 0.55 17.97 -9.17
N THR A 6 -0.36 18.83 -9.66
CA THR A 6 -1.51 19.33 -8.88
C THR A 6 -2.81 19.25 -9.68
N LYS A 7 -3.56 18.14 -9.49
CA LYS A 7 -5.04 18.05 -9.56
C LYS A 7 -5.50 16.58 -9.53
N CYS A 8 -5.88 16.10 -8.36
CA CYS A 8 -7.01 15.20 -8.25
C CYS A 8 -8.24 16.08 -7.97
N LYS A 9 -9.24 16.05 -8.86
CA LYS A 9 -10.45 16.85 -8.69
C LYS A 9 -11.65 16.03 -9.14
N ASN A 10 -12.30 15.37 -8.19
CA ASN A 10 -13.47 14.52 -8.45
C ASN A 10 -14.64 15.37 -8.98
N PRO A 11 -15.29 14.98 -10.09
CA PRO A 11 -16.42 15.73 -10.64
C PRO A 11 -17.72 15.37 -9.91
N THR A 12 -18.21 16.30 -9.09
CA THR A 12 -19.58 16.24 -8.52
C THR A 12 -20.64 16.28 -9.62
N SER A 13 -21.49 15.25 -9.71
CA SER A 13 -22.62 15.22 -10.64
C SER A 13 -23.88 15.84 -10.04
N SER A 14 -24.33 16.98 -10.58
CA SER A 14 -25.59 17.61 -10.17
C SER A 14 -26.78 17.10 -10.98
N LEU A 15 -27.78 16.59 -10.26
CA LEU A 15 -29.24 16.68 -10.52
C LEU A 15 -29.75 16.63 -11.97
N GLY A 16 -30.50 15.56 -12.27
CA GLY A 16 -31.39 15.48 -13.43
C GLY A 16 -32.73 14.83 -13.09
N SER A 17 -33.69 15.62 -12.58
CA SER A 17 -35.05 15.15 -12.29
C SER A 17 -35.85 14.93 -13.56
N LYS A 18 -36.42 13.74 -13.76
CA LYS A 18 -37.49 13.53 -14.74
C LYS A 18 -38.45 12.42 -14.31
N SER A 19 -39.72 12.80 -14.10
CA SER A 19 -40.81 11.90 -13.75
C SER A 19 -41.15 10.91 -14.88
N GLY A 20 -41.64 9.73 -14.50
CA GLY A 20 -42.25 8.77 -15.41
C GLY A 20 -43.07 7.73 -14.64
N ASP A 21 -44.39 7.75 -14.83
CA ASP A 21 -45.33 6.74 -14.30
C ASP A 21 -44.99 5.31 -14.74
N LYS A 22 -45.20 4.33 -13.84
CA LYS A 22 -46.00 3.13 -14.18
C LYS A 22 -46.40 2.24 -13.00
N GLU A 23 -47.72 2.09 -12.88
CA GLU A 23 -48.54 0.90 -12.59
C GLU A 23 -48.15 -0.15 -11.53
N ALA A 24 -49.17 -0.55 -10.75
CA ALA A 24 -49.14 -1.64 -9.79
C ALA A 24 -49.23 -3.03 -10.44
N GLY A 25 -48.39 -3.97 -9.99
CA GLY A 25 -48.26 -5.32 -10.55
C GLY A 25 -48.34 -6.45 -9.51
N LYS A 26 -49.55 -6.69 -8.97
CA LYS A 26 -50.08 -7.96 -8.43
C LYS A 26 -49.09 -9.00 -7.84
N SER A 27 -49.06 -9.09 -6.51
CA SER A 27 -48.54 -10.25 -5.77
C SER A 27 -49.33 -11.53 -6.04
N HIS A 28 -48.66 -12.66 -6.31
CA HIS A 28 -49.29 -13.98 -6.31
C HIS A 28 -48.64 -14.93 -5.32
N SER A 29 -49.40 -15.37 -4.32
CA SER A 29 -49.04 -16.45 -3.41
C SER A 29 -49.34 -17.80 -4.06
N LYS A 30 -48.43 -18.78 -3.93
CA LYS A 30 -48.85 -20.19 -3.80
C LYS A 30 -47.88 -21.04 -2.98
N LYS A 31 -48.51 -21.85 -2.14
CA LYS A 31 -48.07 -22.59 -0.96
C LYS A 31 -47.69 -24.05 -1.28
N GLY A 32 -46.83 -24.65 -0.46
CA GLY A 32 -46.52 -26.11 -0.41
C GLY A 32 -45.01 -26.35 -0.45
N GLY A 33 -44.32 -27.01 0.49
CA GLY A 33 -44.74 -27.93 1.56
C GLY A 33 -44.35 -29.37 1.19
N GLY A 34 -43.67 -30.19 2.01
CA GLY A 34 -43.08 -30.00 3.35
C GLY A 34 -42.28 -31.27 3.74
N GLY A 35 -41.70 -31.35 4.94
CA GLY A 35 -41.00 -32.56 5.38
C GLY A 35 -40.19 -32.41 6.67
N HIS A 36 -40.77 -32.81 7.81
CA HIS A 36 -40.09 -32.88 9.11
C HIS A 36 -39.01 -33.98 9.17
N LYS A 37 -38.01 -33.78 10.03
CA LYS A 37 -37.70 -34.78 11.05
C LYS A 37 -37.27 -34.10 12.36
N GLU A 38 -37.98 -34.40 13.44
CA GLU A 38 -37.65 -33.98 14.81
C GLU A 38 -36.52 -34.84 15.40
N GLU A 39 -35.83 -34.33 16.41
CA GLU A 39 -35.62 -34.99 17.71
C GLU A 39 -35.35 -33.92 18.78
N ALA A 40 -35.63 -34.24 20.05
CA ALA A 40 -35.93 -33.25 21.10
C ALA A 40 -34.86 -33.10 22.20
N CYS A 41 -34.92 -31.95 22.88
CA CYS A 41 -34.16 -31.62 24.10
C CYS A 41 -34.75 -32.34 25.34
N PRO A 42 -34.01 -32.47 26.46
CA PRO A 42 -34.29 -31.57 27.60
C PRO A 42 -33.08 -31.19 28.48
N LYS A 43 -33.33 -30.36 29.51
CA LYS A 43 -32.34 -29.72 30.40
C LYS A 43 -32.31 -30.32 31.83
N SER A 44 -31.10 -30.46 32.42
CA SER A 44 -30.76 -30.25 33.87
C SER A 44 -31.46 -31.13 34.95
N PRO A 45 -31.15 -31.05 36.28
CA PRO A 45 -29.93 -30.64 37.02
C PRO A 45 -29.50 -31.66 38.15
N VAL A 46 -28.62 -31.23 39.08
CA VAL A 46 -28.45 -31.62 40.52
C VAL A 46 -27.25 -32.51 40.92
N ASP A 47 -26.66 -32.14 42.07
CA ASP A 47 -25.47 -32.61 42.81
C ASP A 47 -25.51 -34.05 43.37
N LEU A 48 -24.36 -34.55 43.87
CA LEU A 48 -24.25 -35.31 45.14
C LEU A 48 -22.78 -35.71 45.53
N VAL A 49 -22.34 -35.29 46.75
CA VAL A 49 -21.30 -35.83 47.69
C VAL A 49 -19.90 -36.26 47.17
N TYR A 50 -18.79 -36.25 47.94
CA TYR A 50 -18.50 -36.25 49.39
C TYR A 50 -17.10 -35.58 49.61
N ASN A 51 -16.49 -35.35 50.79
CA ASN A 51 -16.71 -35.70 52.21
C ASN A 51 -16.03 -34.63 53.14
N GLY A 52 -16.06 -34.84 54.46
CA GLY A 52 -15.37 -34.08 55.52
C GLY A 52 -13.84 -34.35 55.67
N THR A 53 -13.15 -33.81 56.69
CA THR A 53 -13.65 -33.50 58.05
C THR A 53 -12.75 -32.52 58.84
N LYS A 54 -13.34 -31.88 59.87
CA LYS A 54 -12.76 -31.30 61.11
C LYS A 54 -12.09 -29.90 61.11
N THR A 55 -12.74 -29.01 61.87
CA THR A 55 -12.19 -27.83 62.56
C THR A 55 -11.37 -28.23 63.81
N PRO A 56 -10.67 -27.28 64.46
CA PRO A 56 -11.27 -26.67 65.65
C PRO A 56 -11.20 -25.11 65.68
N GLU A 57 -11.75 -24.55 66.76
CA GLU A 57 -12.05 -23.12 66.99
C GLU A 57 -10.82 -22.23 67.28
N VAL A 58 -10.99 -20.90 67.24
CA VAL A 58 -10.96 -20.04 68.45
C VAL A 58 -11.18 -18.54 68.14
N SER A 59 -12.17 -17.98 68.84
CA SER A 59 -12.37 -16.58 69.30
C SER A 59 -12.41 -15.36 68.38
N VAL A 60 -13.20 -14.39 68.88
CA VAL A 60 -13.59 -13.10 68.30
C VAL A 60 -12.74 -11.99 68.92
N GLU A 61 -12.41 -10.95 68.15
CA GLU A 61 -12.37 -9.58 68.70
C GLU A 61 -12.70 -8.53 67.62
N THR A 62 -13.56 -7.58 67.99
CA THR A 62 -14.04 -6.49 67.13
C THR A 62 -13.42 -5.17 67.61
N THR A 63 -12.90 -4.34 66.71
CA THR A 63 -12.51 -2.95 67.02
C THR A 63 -12.81 -2.04 65.82
N THR A 64 -13.09 -0.76 66.08
CA THR A 64 -13.88 0.12 65.21
C THR A 64 -13.13 1.39 64.78
N ALA A 65 -13.39 1.85 63.54
CA ALA A 65 -13.09 3.19 62.97
C ALA A 65 -11.61 3.53 62.65
N PRO A 66 -11.31 4.57 61.82
CA PRO A 66 -12.18 5.49 61.06
C PRO A 66 -11.91 5.53 59.52
N PRO A 67 -12.70 6.28 58.72
CA PRO A 67 -12.50 6.41 57.26
C PRO A 67 -11.76 7.69 56.84
N LEU A 68 -10.57 7.55 56.26
CA LEU A 68 -9.77 8.56 55.54
C LEU A 68 -8.93 7.79 54.48
N GLN A 69 -8.59 8.30 53.30
CA GLN A 69 -8.84 9.59 52.65
C GLN A 69 -8.81 9.38 51.12
N LEU A 70 -9.24 10.36 50.34
CA LEU A 70 -9.06 10.38 48.89
C LEU A 70 -7.55 10.42 48.59
N GLY A 71 -6.99 9.30 48.13
CA GLY A 71 -5.62 9.24 47.62
C GLY A 71 -5.63 9.62 46.14
N GLU A 72 -5.16 10.82 45.83
CA GLU A 72 -4.86 11.22 44.46
C GLU A 72 -3.86 10.24 43.87
N LYS A 73 -4.22 9.57 42.76
CA LYS A 73 -3.26 8.86 41.92
C LYS A 73 -2.46 9.90 41.14
N GLU A 74 -1.49 10.51 41.81
CA GLU A 74 -0.27 10.95 41.15
C GLU A 74 0.50 9.69 40.75
N ASP A 75 0.04 9.03 39.68
CA ASP A 75 0.81 7.97 39.03
C ASP A 75 2.11 8.62 38.53
N LEU A 76 3.24 8.18 39.10
CA LEU A 76 4.58 8.73 38.89
C LEU A 76 4.91 8.86 37.39
N GLU A 77 4.96 10.09 36.87
CA GLU A 77 5.50 10.41 35.54
C GLU A 77 6.97 10.02 35.48
N ARG A 78 7.24 8.79 35.01
CA ARG A 78 8.59 8.23 34.88
C ARG A 78 9.00 7.97 33.42
N ASP A 79 8.33 8.65 32.50
CA ASP A 79 8.74 8.91 31.12
C ASP A 79 8.30 10.34 30.81
N GLY A 80 9.22 11.19 30.34
CA GLY A 80 9.01 12.63 30.15
C GLY A 80 8.18 13.01 28.93
N LEU A 81 7.07 12.30 28.69
CA LEU A 81 6.19 12.45 27.54
C LEU A 81 4.92 13.21 27.95
N SER A 82 4.74 14.44 27.47
CA SER A 82 3.57 15.25 27.80
C SER A 82 2.34 14.80 27.00
N LEU A 83 1.40 14.10 27.65
CA LEU A 83 0.10 13.81 27.06
C LEU A 83 -0.64 15.07 26.61
N ARG A 84 -0.43 16.20 27.33
CA ARG A 84 -0.99 17.50 26.94
C ARG A 84 -0.26 18.08 25.73
N GLY A 85 1.04 17.86 25.58
CA GLY A 85 1.80 18.25 24.39
C GLY A 85 1.30 17.55 23.13
N ILE A 86 1.06 16.23 23.20
CA ILE A 86 0.44 15.45 22.11
C ILE A 86 -0.95 16.00 21.75
N GLU A 87 -1.77 16.32 22.76
CA GLU A 87 -3.12 16.86 22.56
C GLU A 87 -3.10 18.27 21.95
N ASP A 88 -2.29 19.18 22.49
CA ASP A 88 -2.09 20.53 21.97
C ASP A 88 -1.57 20.48 20.52
N MET A 89 -0.64 19.56 20.21
CA MET A 89 -0.13 19.31 18.86
C MET A 89 -1.23 18.78 17.93
N PHE A 90 -2.07 17.84 18.37
CA PHE A 90 -3.19 17.34 17.58
C PHE A 90 -4.15 18.48 17.20
N GLN A 91 -4.48 19.39 18.12
CA GLN A 91 -5.36 20.53 17.84
C GLN A 91 -4.81 21.51 16.78
N LEU A 92 -3.50 21.57 16.52
CA LEU A 92 -2.92 22.42 15.46
C LEU A 92 -3.24 21.90 14.04
N TYR A 93 -3.36 20.59 13.88
CA TYR A 93 -3.53 19.93 12.58
C TYR A 93 -4.95 19.43 12.34
N LYS A 94 -5.73 19.21 13.42
CA LYS A 94 -7.12 18.74 13.38
C LYS A 94 -8.02 19.58 12.45
N ASP A 95 -8.93 18.91 11.76
CA ASP A 95 -10.02 19.55 11.03
C ASP A 95 -11.04 20.27 11.96
N LYS A 96 -11.80 21.20 11.37
CA LYS A 96 -12.82 22.01 12.06
C LYS A 96 -14.14 21.25 12.27
N GLN A 97 -14.42 20.20 11.51
CA GLN A 97 -15.68 19.44 11.54
C GLN A 97 -15.48 18.02 12.08
N GLU A 98 -14.42 17.33 11.64
CA GLU A 98 -14.08 15.96 12.09
C GLU A 98 -13.07 15.94 13.24
N ASP A 99 -13.12 14.89 14.08
CA ASP A 99 -12.14 14.64 15.14
C ASP A 99 -10.89 13.89 14.63
N ALA A 100 -10.37 14.39 13.52
CA ALA A 100 -9.25 13.83 12.76
C ALA A 100 -8.41 14.95 12.13
N ILE A 101 -7.16 14.63 11.80
CA ILE A 101 -6.33 15.36 10.85
C ILE A 101 -6.71 14.82 9.47
N LEU A 102 -7.22 15.69 8.59
CA LEU A 102 -7.55 15.38 7.18
C LEU A 102 -6.48 15.97 6.24
N GLU A 103 -6.76 16.05 4.92
CA GLU A 103 -5.77 16.41 3.89
C GLU A 103 -5.02 17.73 4.18
N GLU A 104 -5.70 18.84 4.46
CA GLU A 104 -5.03 20.12 4.70
C GLU A 104 -4.26 20.14 6.03
N GLY A 105 -4.69 19.31 7.00
CA GLY A 105 -3.98 19.10 8.26
C GLY A 105 -2.71 18.29 8.08
N MET A 106 -2.79 17.24 7.26
CA MET A 106 -1.69 16.36 6.90
C MET A 106 -0.60 17.09 6.11
N GLU A 107 -0.99 17.95 5.16
CA GLU A 107 -0.04 18.80 4.41
C GLU A 107 0.79 19.69 5.35
N ARG A 108 0.15 20.43 6.26
CA ARG A 108 0.84 21.27 7.26
C ARG A 108 1.73 20.45 8.20
N PHE A 109 1.26 19.29 8.63
CA PHE A 109 2.02 18.39 9.50
C PHE A 109 3.29 17.87 8.81
N CYS A 110 3.21 17.51 7.52
CA CYS A 110 4.38 17.12 6.73
C CYS A 110 5.33 18.30 6.46
N GLU A 111 4.80 19.50 6.23
CA GLU A 111 5.59 20.73 6.08
C GLU A 111 6.40 21.06 7.36
N ASP A 112 5.77 21.00 8.53
CA ASP A 112 6.44 21.23 9.82
C ASP A 112 7.49 20.14 10.13
N LEU A 113 7.21 18.88 9.79
CA LEU A 113 8.17 17.76 9.83
C LEU A 113 9.28 17.86 8.77
N ARG A 114 9.13 18.74 7.77
CA ARG A 114 10.02 18.92 6.61
C ARG A 114 10.24 17.64 5.80
N VAL A 115 9.15 16.91 5.58
CA VAL A 115 9.11 15.69 4.75
C VAL A 115 8.14 15.88 3.58
N ASP A 116 8.41 15.24 2.45
CA ASP A 116 7.42 15.17 1.38
C ASP A 116 6.28 14.22 1.81
N PRO A 117 4.99 14.57 1.63
CA PRO A 117 3.87 13.71 2.00
C PRO A 117 3.88 12.30 1.37
N ALA A 118 4.58 12.13 0.23
CA ALA A 118 4.78 10.86 -0.45
C ALA A 118 6.15 10.21 -0.15
N GLU A 119 6.94 10.72 0.81
CA GLU A 119 8.21 10.11 1.21
C GLU A 119 8.01 8.88 2.10
N PHE A 120 8.92 7.90 2.00
CA PHE A 120 8.92 6.67 2.81
C PHE A 120 8.82 6.93 4.33
N LYS A 121 9.37 8.05 4.82
CA LYS A 121 9.23 8.47 6.23
C LYS A 121 7.77 8.61 6.67
N VAL A 122 6.91 9.13 5.80
CA VAL A 122 5.48 9.35 6.07
C VAL A 122 4.73 8.02 6.09
N LEU A 123 5.08 7.08 5.18
CA LEU A 123 4.56 5.72 5.20
C LEU A 123 4.93 4.98 6.51
N VAL A 124 6.20 5.08 6.94
CA VAL A 124 6.67 4.52 8.21
C VAL A 124 5.96 5.16 9.40
N LEU A 125 5.74 6.48 9.40
CA LEU A 125 5.00 7.16 10.47
C LEU A 125 3.54 6.70 10.53
N ALA A 126 2.85 6.60 9.38
CA ALA A 126 1.49 6.08 9.27
C ALA A 126 1.39 4.62 9.76
N TRP A 127 2.40 3.78 9.48
CA TRP A 127 2.52 2.42 10.01
C TRP A 127 2.66 2.41 11.54
N LYS A 128 3.55 3.22 12.13
CA LYS A 128 3.67 3.32 13.59
C LYS A 128 2.40 3.86 14.26
N PHE A 129 1.63 4.70 13.55
CA PHE A 129 0.35 5.26 14.02
C PHE A 129 -0.82 4.31 13.75
N GLN A 130 -0.59 3.18 13.05
CA GLN A 130 -1.60 2.19 12.64
C GLN A 130 -2.77 2.81 11.87
N ALA A 131 -2.47 3.80 11.03
CA ALA A 131 -3.46 4.58 10.31
C ALA A 131 -4.28 3.73 9.31
N ALA A 132 -5.60 3.78 9.43
CA ALA A 132 -6.51 2.98 8.61
C ALA A 132 -6.64 3.48 7.16
N THR A 133 -6.50 4.80 6.93
CA THR A 133 -6.81 5.46 5.66
C THR A 133 -5.73 6.47 5.28
N MET A 134 -5.36 6.54 4.01
CA MET A 134 -4.50 7.61 3.47
C MET A 134 -5.02 9.01 3.77
N CYS A 135 -4.11 9.97 3.93
CA CYS A 135 -4.40 11.39 4.21
C CYS A 135 -5.25 11.65 5.47
N LYS A 136 -5.39 10.68 6.37
CA LYS A 136 -6.21 10.77 7.59
C LYS A 136 -5.50 10.19 8.80
N PHE A 137 -5.46 10.95 9.90
CA PHE A 137 -5.20 10.41 11.24
C PHE A 137 -6.36 10.80 12.15
N THR A 138 -7.11 9.83 12.65
CA THR A 138 -8.04 10.06 13.77
C THR A 138 -7.26 10.48 15.02
N ARG A 139 -7.94 11.15 15.97
CA ARG A 139 -7.37 11.43 17.30
C ARG A 139 -6.69 10.22 17.93
N LYS A 140 -7.32 9.04 17.84
CA LYS A 140 -6.80 7.82 18.46
C LYS A 140 -5.48 7.38 17.83
N GLU A 141 -5.42 7.28 16.50
CA GLU A 141 -4.21 6.90 15.76
C GLU A 141 -3.06 7.88 16.03
N PHE A 142 -3.36 9.19 16.03
CA PHE A 142 -2.35 10.21 16.31
C PHE A 142 -1.82 10.14 17.75
N VAL A 143 -2.71 10.08 18.75
CA VAL A 143 -2.31 10.09 20.17
C VAL A 143 -1.60 8.78 20.56
N ASP A 144 -2.12 7.63 20.16
CA ASP A 144 -1.50 6.34 20.48
C ASP A 144 -0.23 6.11 19.65
N GLY A 145 -0.18 6.61 18.41
CA GLY A 145 1.03 6.63 17.58
C GLY A 145 2.14 7.48 18.18
N CYS A 146 1.85 8.71 18.59
CA CYS A 146 2.78 9.60 19.29
C CYS A 146 3.34 8.95 20.57
N ARG A 147 2.49 8.28 21.36
CA ARG A 147 2.90 7.48 22.53
C ARG A 147 3.81 6.31 22.14
N ALA A 148 3.45 5.55 21.12
CA ALA A 148 4.21 4.38 20.66
C ALA A 148 5.60 4.75 20.15
N ILE A 149 5.75 5.89 19.48
CA ILE A 149 7.07 6.41 19.07
C ILE A 149 7.76 7.24 20.16
N GLN A 150 7.13 7.50 21.30
CA GLN A 150 7.62 8.34 22.40
C GLN A 150 7.98 9.78 21.94
N ALA A 151 7.06 10.46 21.27
CA ALA A 151 7.19 11.87 20.88
C ALA A 151 5.92 12.66 21.19
N ASP A 152 6.08 13.91 21.65
CA ASP A 152 5.00 14.84 22.01
C ASP A 152 5.09 16.21 21.30
N SER A 153 5.99 16.31 20.32
CA SER A 153 6.32 17.53 19.57
C SER A 153 6.89 17.18 18.19
N ILE A 154 6.85 18.13 17.25
CA ILE A 154 7.39 17.96 15.89
C ILE A 154 8.89 17.59 15.92
N ASP A 155 9.70 18.31 16.69
CA ASP A 155 11.12 17.99 16.88
C ASP A 155 11.31 16.59 17.50
N GLY A 156 10.43 16.20 18.43
CA GLY A 156 10.35 14.85 18.98
C GLY A 156 10.15 13.80 17.88
N ILE A 157 9.14 13.96 17.03
CA ILE A 157 8.85 13.03 15.92
C ILE A 157 10.04 12.96 14.95
N CYS A 158 10.58 14.12 14.56
CA CYS A 158 11.75 14.23 13.70
C CYS A 158 12.97 13.47 14.25
N SER A 159 13.21 13.55 15.57
CA SER A 159 14.31 12.84 16.23
C SER A 159 14.18 11.32 16.21
N ARG A 160 12.96 10.79 16.00
CA ARG A 160 12.68 9.35 15.99
C ARG A 160 12.82 8.71 14.61
N PHE A 161 12.73 9.49 13.52
CA PHE A 161 12.85 8.95 12.15
C PHE A 161 14.07 8.03 11.95
N PRO A 162 15.30 8.34 12.41
CA PRO A 162 16.44 7.42 12.21
C PRO A 162 16.23 6.03 12.82
N VAL A 163 15.60 5.95 14.00
CA VAL A 163 15.32 4.69 14.69
C VAL A 163 14.16 3.94 14.01
N LEU A 164 13.10 4.65 13.63
CA LEU A 164 11.94 4.05 12.94
C LEU A 164 12.30 3.53 11.53
N LEU A 165 13.18 4.24 10.83
CA LEU A 165 13.71 3.82 9.54
C LEU A 165 14.63 2.60 9.65
N GLU A 166 15.38 2.44 10.74
CA GLU A 166 16.18 1.24 10.97
C GLU A 166 15.30 0.06 11.43
N GLU A 167 14.28 0.30 12.26
CA GLU A 167 13.28 -0.70 12.65
C GLU A 167 12.57 -1.29 11.41
N ALA A 168 12.23 -0.45 10.43
CA ALA A 168 11.59 -0.85 9.18
C ALA A 168 12.45 -1.75 8.27
N ARG A 169 13.78 -1.83 8.49
CA ARG A 169 14.67 -2.78 7.79
C ARG A 169 14.65 -4.18 8.37
N GLY A 170 14.19 -4.37 9.61
CA GLY A 170 14.12 -5.69 10.24
C GLY A 170 13.13 -6.59 9.51
N GLU A 171 13.51 -7.84 9.22
CA GLU A 171 12.77 -8.74 8.33
C GLU A 171 11.27 -8.86 8.66
N GLU A 172 10.93 -9.09 9.94
CA GLU A 172 9.54 -9.21 10.39
C GLU A 172 8.81 -7.85 10.42
N SER A 173 9.51 -6.77 10.80
CA SER A 173 8.99 -5.40 10.74
C SER A 173 8.66 -4.99 9.30
N PHE A 174 9.52 -5.37 8.35
CA PHE A 174 9.32 -5.10 6.92
C PHE A 174 8.13 -5.91 6.38
N LYS A 175 8.00 -7.18 6.74
CA LYS A 175 6.81 -8.00 6.39
C LYS A 175 5.52 -7.37 6.94
N ASP A 176 5.54 -6.83 8.16
CA ASP A 176 4.38 -6.13 8.73
C ASP A 176 4.08 -4.81 8.01
N LEU A 177 5.09 -3.94 7.85
CA LEU A 177 5.00 -2.69 7.07
C LEU A 177 4.47 -2.93 5.65
N TYR A 178 4.94 -3.98 4.98
CA TYR A 178 4.50 -4.37 3.64
C TYR A 178 3.03 -4.78 3.60
N ARG A 179 2.55 -5.50 4.61
CA ARG A 179 1.13 -5.90 4.74
C ARG A 179 0.24 -4.71 5.13
N PHE A 180 0.75 -3.84 6.00
CA PHE A 180 0.12 -2.56 6.37
C PHE A 180 -0.06 -1.67 5.14
N THR A 181 0.98 -1.54 4.30
CA THR A 181 0.98 -0.67 3.12
C THR A 181 -0.19 -0.97 2.16
N PHE A 182 -0.52 -2.25 1.97
CA PHE A 182 -1.71 -2.63 1.19
C PHE A 182 -3.01 -2.14 1.82
N GLN A 183 -3.13 -2.23 3.15
CA GLN A 183 -4.34 -1.80 3.85
C GLN A 183 -4.47 -0.27 3.85
N PHE A 184 -3.36 0.43 4.05
CA PHE A 184 -3.28 1.90 4.06
C PHE A 184 -3.70 2.52 2.71
N GLY A 185 -3.28 1.91 1.60
CA GLY A 185 -3.65 2.35 0.24
C GLY A 185 -5.03 1.93 -0.24
N LEU A 186 -5.79 1.16 0.54
CA LEU A 186 -7.07 0.62 0.13
C LEU A 186 -8.21 1.55 0.53
N ASP A 187 -9.02 1.98 -0.44
CA ASP A 187 -10.24 2.72 -0.17
C ASP A 187 -11.33 1.78 0.37
N VAL A 188 -11.33 1.61 1.69
CA VAL A 188 -12.31 0.79 2.41
C VAL A 188 -13.68 1.49 2.50
N GLU A 189 -13.71 2.82 2.48
CA GLU A 189 -14.96 3.60 2.57
C GLU A 189 -15.81 3.47 1.29
N GLU A 190 -15.17 3.43 0.12
CA GLU A 190 -15.81 3.03 -1.15
C GLU A 190 -16.04 1.50 -1.27
N GLY A 191 -15.63 0.71 -0.29
CA GLY A 191 -15.79 -0.75 -0.26
C GLY A 191 -14.86 -1.50 -1.23
N GLN A 192 -13.76 -0.88 -1.67
CA GLN A 192 -12.80 -1.51 -2.59
C GLN A 192 -12.09 -2.69 -1.89
N ARG A 193 -11.82 -3.76 -2.66
CA ARG A 193 -11.14 -4.99 -2.18
C ARG A 193 -9.78 -5.23 -2.83
N SER A 194 -9.34 -4.30 -3.67
CA SER A 194 -8.12 -4.35 -4.46
C SER A 194 -7.60 -2.94 -4.63
N LEU A 195 -6.29 -2.74 -4.52
CA LEU A 195 -5.66 -1.45 -4.78
C LEU A 195 -5.86 -1.07 -6.25
N GLN A 196 -6.11 0.19 -6.54
CA GLN A 196 -6.06 0.68 -7.92
C GLN A 196 -4.63 0.53 -8.46
N ARG A 197 -4.49 0.13 -9.74
CA ARG A 197 -3.20 -0.16 -10.38
C ARG A 197 -2.14 0.94 -10.15
N ALA A 198 -2.51 2.21 -10.32
CA ALA A 198 -1.61 3.35 -10.13
C ALA A 198 -1.15 3.53 -8.67
N ILE A 199 -2.06 3.33 -7.71
CA ILE A 199 -1.75 3.38 -6.27
C ILE A 199 -0.83 2.23 -5.88
N ALA A 200 -1.08 1.01 -6.37
CA ALA A 200 -0.21 -0.14 -6.12
C ALA A 200 1.20 0.08 -6.67
N VAL A 201 1.35 0.63 -7.89
CA VAL A 201 2.66 0.96 -8.49
C VAL A 201 3.41 1.99 -7.63
N ALA A 202 2.73 3.06 -7.20
CA ALA A 202 3.33 4.08 -6.32
C ALA A 202 3.75 3.49 -4.96
N LEU A 203 2.89 2.69 -4.34
CA LEU A 203 3.15 2.08 -3.04
C LEU A 203 4.24 1.00 -3.07
N TRP A 204 4.37 0.24 -4.16
CA TRP A 204 5.47 -0.69 -4.33
C TRP A 204 6.81 0.04 -4.47
N ARG A 205 6.88 1.10 -5.28
CA ARG A 205 8.07 1.95 -5.35
C ARG A 205 8.40 2.54 -3.97
N LEU A 206 7.37 2.93 -3.20
CA LEU A 206 7.54 3.53 -1.89
C LEU A 206 8.03 2.53 -0.83
N VAL A 207 7.38 1.38 -0.67
CA VAL A 207 7.70 0.42 0.40
C VAL A 207 9.09 -0.19 0.25
N PHE A 208 9.55 -0.41 -0.99
CA PHE A 208 10.90 -0.91 -1.30
C PHE A 208 11.98 0.19 -1.38
N THR A 209 11.74 1.39 -0.83
CA THR A 209 12.71 2.51 -0.85
C THR A 209 14.07 2.16 -0.23
N GLN A 210 14.09 1.31 0.81
CA GLN A 210 15.29 1.01 1.58
C GLN A 210 16.08 -0.22 1.11
N ASP A 211 15.41 -1.14 0.42
CA ASP A 211 15.94 -2.35 -0.18
C ASP A 211 15.10 -2.67 -1.42
N MET A 212 15.67 -2.43 -2.60
CA MET A 212 14.97 -2.53 -3.88
C MET A 212 15.29 -3.90 -4.51
N PRO A 213 14.32 -4.84 -4.58
CA PRO A 213 14.58 -6.13 -5.18
C PRO A 213 14.83 -6.00 -6.69
N PRO A 214 15.76 -6.78 -7.28
CA PRO A 214 16.18 -6.60 -8.67
C PRO A 214 15.08 -6.67 -9.72
N VAL A 215 13.93 -7.27 -9.40
CA VAL A 215 12.77 -7.43 -10.28
C VAL A 215 11.79 -6.25 -10.23
N LEU A 216 11.90 -5.35 -9.25
CA LEU A 216 10.89 -4.32 -8.96
C LEU A 216 10.59 -3.41 -10.15
N GLU A 217 11.59 -2.72 -10.69
CA GLU A 217 11.39 -1.75 -11.77
C GLU A 217 10.68 -2.38 -12.98
N ARG A 218 11.07 -3.61 -13.36
CA ARG A 218 10.48 -4.35 -14.48
C ARG A 218 9.02 -4.74 -14.22
N TRP A 219 8.69 -5.09 -12.97
CA TRP A 219 7.32 -5.32 -12.53
C TRP A 219 6.47 -4.04 -12.58
N LEU A 220 7.04 -2.89 -12.17
CA LEU A 220 6.36 -1.60 -12.25
C LEU A 220 6.16 -1.14 -13.70
N ASP A 221 7.11 -1.40 -14.59
CA ASP A 221 6.98 -1.14 -16.03
C ASP A 221 5.86 -1.96 -16.67
N PHE A 222 5.84 -3.28 -16.41
CA PHE A 222 4.77 -4.19 -16.85
C PHE A 222 3.39 -3.71 -16.39
N LEU A 223 3.26 -3.34 -15.12
CA LEU A 223 2.01 -2.79 -14.59
C LEU A 223 1.67 -1.40 -15.15
N THR A 224 2.65 -0.64 -15.61
CA THR A 224 2.44 0.69 -16.21
C THR A 224 1.93 0.54 -17.65
N GLU A 225 2.58 -0.29 -18.48
CA GLU A 225 2.12 -0.66 -19.83
C GLU A 225 0.76 -1.36 -19.79
N ASN A 226 0.54 -2.23 -18.81
CA ASN A 226 -0.70 -2.97 -18.56
C ASN A 226 -1.22 -3.79 -19.76
N PRO A 227 -0.40 -4.69 -20.34
CA PRO A 227 -0.80 -5.51 -21.49
C PRO A 227 -2.05 -6.38 -21.20
N CYS A 228 -2.22 -6.80 -19.95
CA CYS A 228 -3.32 -7.66 -19.52
C CYS A 228 -4.61 -6.89 -19.13
N GLY A 229 -4.64 -5.56 -19.23
CA GLY A 229 -5.83 -4.75 -18.91
C GLY A 229 -6.25 -4.79 -17.43
N VAL A 230 -5.32 -5.05 -16.51
CA VAL A 230 -5.57 -5.12 -15.06
C VAL A 230 -6.07 -3.77 -14.55
N ARG A 231 -7.14 -3.82 -13.74
CA ARG A 231 -7.75 -2.63 -13.12
C ARG A 231 -7.22 -2.35 -11.71
N GLY A 232 -6.81 -3.40 -10.99
CA GLY A 232 -6.29 -3.29 -9.64
C GLY A 232 -5.64 -4.57 -9.15
N ILE A 233 -4.92 -4.46 -8.03
CA ILE A 233 -4.10 -5.50 -7.41
C ILE A 233 -4.83 -6.07 -6.20
N SER A 234 -5.01 -7.38 -6.16
CA SER A 234 -5.63 -8.06 -5.03
C SER A 234 -4.68 -8.16 -3.83
N ARG A 235 -5.22 -8.37 -2.62
CA ARG A 235 -4.41 -8.59 -1.41
C ARG A 235 -3.49 -9.80 -1.54
N ASP A 236 -3.95 -10.84 -2.22
CA ASP A 236 -3.20 -12.07 -2.47
C ASP A 236 -2.00 -11.78 -3.38
N THR A 237 -2.25 -11.16 -4.54
CA THR A 237 -1.21 -10.72 -5.49
C THR A 237 -0.17 -9.81 -4.82
N TRP A 238 -0.60 -8.87 -3.98
CA TRP A 238 0.31 -8.01 -3.22
C TRP A 238 1.18 -8.83 -2.26
N ASN A 239 0.57 -9.66 -1.41
CA ASN A 239 1.29 -10.47 -0.44
C ASN A 239 2.28 -11.43 -1.11
N MET A 240 1.86 -12.11 -2.18
CA MET A 240 2.71 -13.07 -2.90
C MET A 240 3.86 -12.40 -3.66
N PHE A 241 3.75 -11.11 -4.02
CA PHE A 241 4.85 -10.40 -4.68
C PHE A 241 6.08 -10.28 -3.78
N LEU A 242 5.93 -10.16 -2.45
CA LEU A 242 7.08 -10.18 -1.54
C LEU A 242 7.81 -11.53 -1.56
N ASN A 243 7.06 -12.64 -1.53
CA ASN A 243 7.64 -13.98 -1.66
C ASN A 243 8.31 -14.17 -3.02
N PHE A 244 7.71 -13.64 -4.10
CA PHE A 244 8.26 -13.66 -5.45
C PHE A 244 9.60 -12.90 -5.54
N THR A 245 9.69 -11.69 -4.95
CA THR A 245 10.95 -10.92 -4.93
C THR A 245 12.10 -11.59 -4.16
N GLN A 246 11.77 -12.45 -3.20
CA GLN A 246 12.75 -13.22 -2.40
C GLN A 246 13.11 -14.56 -3.07
N SER A 247 12.18 -15.18 -3.79
CA SER A 247 12.34 -16.49 -4.39
C SER A 247 12.98 -16.41 -5.78
N ILE A 248 12.66 -15.39 -6.57
CA ILE A 248 13.03 -15.31 -7.98
C ILE A 248 14.33 -14.52 -8.17
N GLY A 249 15.28 -15.13 -8.86
CA GLY A 249 16.57 -14.55 -9.22
C GLY A 249 16.46 -13.38 -10.20
N PRO A 250 17.54 -12.59 -10.37
CA PRO A 250 17.52 -11.36 -11.16
C PRO A 250 17.16 -11.58 -12.64
N ASP A 251 17.38 -12.78 -13.17
CA ASP A 251 17.12 -13.17 -14.54
C ASP A 251 15.79 -13.91 -14.76
N LEU A 252 14.99 -14.16 -13.71
CA LEU A 252 13.78 -14.99 -13.74
C LEU A 252 14.02 -16.48 -14.11
N SER A 253 15.26 -16.95 -14.15
CA SER A 253 15.60 -18.31 -14.66
C SER A 253 15.07 -19.46 -13.80
N ASN A 254 14.75 -19.19 -12.53
CA ASN A 254 14.19 -20.16 -11.59
C ASN A 254 12.66 -20.02 -11.40
N TYR A 255 11.99 -19.24 -12.24
CA TYR A 255 10.53 -19.21 -12.28
C TYR A 255 9.97 -20.51 -12.89
N SER A 256 8.83 -20.97 -12.37
CA SER A 256 8.07 -22.09 -12.93
C SER A 256 6.58 -21.76 -12.95
N GLU A 257 5.93 -21.97 -14.10
CA GLU A 257 4.47 -21.87 -14.27
C GLU A 257 3.69 -23.00 -13.57
N ASP A 258 4.37 -24.09 -13.16
CA ASP A 258 3.78 -25.18 -12.37
C ASP A 258 3.64 -24.83 -10.88
N GLU A 259 4.26 -23.73 -10.41
CA GLU A 259 4.14 -23.26 -9.03
C GLU A 259 2.86 -22.45 -8.81
N ALA A 260 2.36 -22.43 -7.57
CA ALA A 260 1.07 -21.83 -7.22
C ALA A 260 1.12 -20.29 -7.09
N TRP A 261 1.70 -19.61 -8.10
CA TRP A 261 1.74 -18.16 -8.17
C TRP A 261 0.41 -17.56 -8.68
N PRO A 262 0.08 -16.30 -8.33
CA PRO A 262 -0.98 -15.56 -8.99
C PRO A 262 -0.70 -15.42 -10.48
N SER A 263 -1.67 -15.71 -11.36
CA SER A 263 -1.49 -15.75 -12.82
C SER A 263 -1.04 -14.44 -13.50
N LEU A 264 -1.05 -13.33 -12.74
CA LEU A 264 -0.44 -12.08 -13.17
C LEU A 264 1.09 -12.15 -13.20
N PHE A 265 1.71 -13.07 -12.45
CA PHE A 265 3.15 -13.30 -12.45
C PHE A 265 3.58 -14.06 -13.70
N ASP A 266 2.82 -15.06 -14.16
CA ASP A 266 3.04 -15.70 -15.47
C ASP A 266 3.04 -14.66 -16.60
N SER A 267 2.00 -13.80 -16.59
CA SER A 267 1.84 -12.73 -17.58
C SER A 267 2.99 -11.71 -17.55
N PHE A 268 3.55 -11.44 -16.37
CA PHE A 268 4.73 -10.58 -16.20
C PHE A 268 5.99 -11.25 -16.76
N VAL A 269 6.21 -12.52 -16.43
CA VAL A 269 7.37 -13.29 -16.90
C VAL A 269 7.34 -13.42 -18.42
N GLU A 270 6.20 -13.74 -19.02
CA GLU A 270 6.01 -13.78 -20.48
C GLU A 270 6.35 -12.42 -21.13
N TRP A 271 5.79 -11.32 -20.60
CA TRP A 271 6.05 -9.96 -21.10
C TRP A 271 7.53 -9.57 -21.00
N GLU A 272 8.20 -9.89 -19.90
CA GLU A 272 9.62 -9.57 -19.67
C GLU A 272 10.53 -10.36 -20.61
N MET A 273 10.25 -11.65 -20.81
CA MET A 273 11.02 -12.50 -21.72
C MET A 273 10.87 -12.04 -23.18
N GLU A 274 9.65 -11.64 -23.57
CA GLU A 274 9.38 -11.03 -24.88
C GLU A 274 10.04 -9.64 -25.02
N ARG A 275 10.13 -8.83 -23.95
CA ARG A 275 10.89 -7.55 -23.97
C ARG A 275 12.37 -7.80 -24.22
N ARG A 276 12.99 -8.74 -23.49
CA ARG A 276 14.40 -9.13 -23.67
C ARG A 276 14.69 -9.66 -25.07
N ARG A 277 13.79 -10.47 -25.66
CA ARG A 277 13.93 -10.94 -27.04
C ARG A 277 13.99 -9.77 -28.03
N ARG A 278 13.06 -8.81 -27.91
CA ARG A 278 13.03 -7.59 -28.73
C ARG A 278 14.27 -6.72 -28.57
N GLU A 279 14.82 -6.59 -27.36
CA GLU A 279 16.06 -5.85 -27.10
C GLU A 279 17.28 -6.52 -27.76
N GLN A 280 17.40 -7.85 -27.67
CA GLN A 280 18.49 -8.61 -28.30
C GLN A 280 18.44 -8.55 -29.84
N GLU A 281 17.24 -8.58 -30.42
CA GLU A 281 17.06 -8.46 -31.87
C GLU A 281 17.43 -7.07 -32.39
N GLN A 282 17.07 -6.00 -31.67
CA GLN A 282 17.48 -4.64 -32.00
C GLN A 282 19.00 -4.44 -31.87
N SER A 283 19.61 -4.99 -30.81
CA SER A 283 21.07 -4.94 -30.62
C SER A 283 21.83 -5.67 -31.73
N ARG A 284 21.27 -6.75 -32.29
CA ARG A 284 21.86 -7.51 -33.41
C ARG A 284 21.58 -6.89 -34.78
N GLY A 285 20.46 -6.16 -34.92
CA GLY A 285 20.08 -5.50 -36.18
C GLY A 285 20.86 -4.22 -36.49
N GLY A 286 21.37 -3.51 -35.47
CA GLY A 286 22.07 -2.24 -35.63
C GLY A 286 23.52 -2.30 -36.14
N GLY A 287 24.04 -3.47 -36.50
CA GLY A 287 25.46 -3.70 -36.79
C GLY A 287 25.84 -3.88 -38.28
N LEU A 288 24.96 -3.53 -39.23
CA LEU A 288 25.12 -3.87 -40.65
C LEU A 288 24.84 -2.71 -41.64
N ASP A 289 25.14 -1.45 -41.27
CA ASP A 289 25.08 -0.31 -42.21
C ASP A 289 26.21 0.72 -42.06
N GLU A 290 27.47 0.25 -42.08
CA GLU A 290 28.63 1.06 -42.49
C GLU A 290 29.48 0.28 -43.50
N GLY A 291 28.88 -0.05 -44.64
CA GLY A 291 29.60 -0.58 -45.80
C GLY A 291 30.22 0.56 -46.62
N GLU A 292 31.53 0.76 -46.52
CA GLU A 292 32.30 1.73 -47.32
C GLU A 292 31.96 1.65 -48.82
N SER A 293 31.22 2.64 -49.32
CA SER A 293 31.05 2.87 -50.75
C SER A 293 32.29 3.57 -51.32
N LEU A 294 33.36 2.80 -51.50
CA LEU A 294 34.57 3.24 -52.22
C LEU A 294 34.20 3.66 -53.65
N PRO A 295 34.61 4.86 -54.12
CA PRO A 295 34.36 5.28 -55.49
C PRO A 295 35.23 4.46 -56.48
N PRO A 296 34.74 4.21 -57.71
CA PRO A 296 35.46 3.40 -58.70
C PRO A 296 36.71 4.14 -59.23
N PRO A 297 37.76 3.40 -59.67
CA PRO A 297 38.98 3.99 -60.16
C PRO A 297 38.79 4.67 -61.52
N VAL A 298 39.35 5.88 -61.67
CA VAL A 298 39.39 6.59 -62.95
C VAL A 298 40.48 5.97 -63.83
N THR A 299 40.11 5.30 -64.91
CA THR A 299 41.05 4.84 -65.94
C THR A 299 41.29 5.94 -66.96
N ASP A 300 42.51 6.49 -66.96
CA ASP A 300 43.03 7.36 -68.01
C ASP A 300 43.23 6.56 -69.31
N SER A 301 42.95 7.17 -70.46
CA SER A 301 43.23 6.63 -71.79
C SER A 301 43.18 7.75 -72.83
N SER A 302 44.35 8.16 -73.30
CA SER A 302 44.57 9.12 -74.38
C SER A 302 44.45 8.48 -75.77
N GLU A 303 44.55 9.33 -76.81
CA GLU A 303 44.56 9.01 -78.25
C GLU A 303 43.18 8.67 -78.87
N GLY A 304 42.79 9.18 -80.04
CA GLY A 304 43.41 10.25 -80.84
C GLY A 304 42.68 10.51 -82.16
N GLY A 305 42.50 11.81 -82.50
CA GLY A 305 42.66 12.37 -83.86
C GLY A 305 41.55 12.18 -84.91
N GLY A 306 41.45 13.16 -85.85
CA GLY A 306 41.09 12.81 -87.24
C GLY A 306 39.89 13.44 -87.98
N ALA A 307 39.64 14.75 -87.85
CA ALA A 307 39.21 15.65 -88.96
C ALA A 307 37.94 15.39 -89.86
N HIS A 308 37.60 16.43 -90.64
CA HIS A 308 36.50 16.57 -91.62
C HIS A 308 35.07 16.76 -91.03
N GLY A 309 34.28 17.80 -91.34
CA GLY A 309 34.51 19.05 -92.08
C GLY A 309 33.44 19.34 -93.15
N TRP A 310 32.96 20.61 -93.23
CA TRP A 310 32.05 21.20 -94.26
C TRP A 310 30.56 20.75 -94.19
N THR A 311 29.50 21.48 -94.59
CA THR A 311 29.12 22.92 -94.84
C THR A 311 27.60 22.95 -95.14
N ALA A 312 26.81 24.04 -95.12
CA ALA A 312 26.85 25.40 -94.53
C ALA A 312 25.51 26.13 -94.85
N HIS A 313 25.29 27.30 -94.22
CA HIS A 313 24.15 28.25 -94.39
C HIS A 313 22.78 27.87 -93.82
#